data_AF-A0A2D4J1Z4-F1
#
_entry.id   AF-A0A2D4J1Z4-F1
#
_cell.length_a   1.000
_cell.length_b   1.000
_cell.length_c   1.000
_cell.angle_alpha   90.00
_cell.angle_beta   90.00
_cell.angle_gamma   90.00
#
_symmetry.space_group_name_H-M   'P 1'
#
loop_
_entity.id
_entity.type
_entity.pdbx_description
1 polymer ?
#
loop_
_entity_poly.entity_id
_entity_poly.type
_entity_poly.pdbx_seq_one_letter_code
_entity_poly.pdbx_strand_id
1 'polypeptide(L)'
;MNNWSYFQIKMRYNKDVKEDGFERKDMQLDKILLGMEKSMISKLYNYLLQYELAEEVIKGPMLAWNKNFGYNIELDDWEEIWQRNLTVTKLVSHKENWYKMIYRWHLAPTRLAKINPTANPSCWK
;
A
#
# COMPACT_ATOMS: atom_id res chain seq x y z
N MET A 1 -31.51 0.73 -7.09
CA MET A 1 -30.58 0.45 -5.98
C MET A 1 -31.40 0.58 -4.69
N ASN A 2 -31.55 -0.50 -3.92
CA ASN A 2 -32.47 -0.54 -2.78
C ASN A 2 -32.00 0.40 -1.66
N ASN A 3 -32.93 1.18 -1.10
CA ASN A 3 -32.67 2.20 -0.08
C ASN A 3 -31.92 1.65 1.16
N TRP A 4 -32.15 0.37 1.48
CA TRP A 4 -31.49 -0.34 2.56
C TRP A 4 -29.97 -0.46 2.38
N SER A 5 -29.51 -0.85 1.18
CA SER A 5 -28.09 -0.97 0.88
C SER A 5 -27.38 0.39 1.00
N TYR A 6 -28.03 1.47 0.59
CA TYR A 6 -27.52 2.83 0.75
C TYR A 6 -27.34 3.20 2.23
N PHE A 7 -28.33 2.89 3.08
CA PHE A 7 -28.23 3.14 4.52
C PHE A 7 -27.08 2.38 5.17
N GLN A 8 -26.87 1.11 4.81
CA GLN A 8 -25.76 0.31 5.35
C GLN A 8 -24.40 0.89 4.97
N ILE A 9 -24.21 1.28 3.70
CA ILE A 9 -22.98 1.90 3.22
C ILE A 9 -22.73 3.24 3.93
N LYS A 10 -23.76 4.07 4.08
CA LYS A 10 -23.65 5.37 4.74
C LYS A 10 -23.31 5.26 6.23
N MET A 11 -23.93 4.32 6.93
CA MET A 11 -23.61 4.02 8.33
C MET A 11 -22.15 3.60 8.49
N ARG A 12 -21.68 2.70 7.61
CA ARG A 12 -20.29 2.23 7.64
C ARG A 12 -19.31 3.36 7.34
N TYR A 13 -19.56 4.13 6.29
CA TYR A 13 -18.75 5.31 5.95
C TYR A 13 -18.63 6.28 7.14
N ASN A 14 -19.76 6.62 7.78
CA ASN A 14 -19.74 7.55 8.93
C ASN A 14 -18.95 7.01 10.12
N LYS A 15 -18.94 5.69 10.32
CA LYS A 15 -18.17 5.04 11.38
C LYS A 15 -16.67 5.08 11.05
N ASP A 16 -16.30 4.66 9.85
CA ASP A 16 -14.92 4.62 9.38
C ASP A 16 -14.32 6.05 9.33
N VAL A 17 -15.11 7.07 8.95
CA VAL A 17 -14.70 8.50 9.02
C VAL A 17 -14.30 8.90 10.44
N LYS A 18 -15.04 8.43 11.45
CA LYS A 18 -14.83 8.82 12.85
C LYS A 18 -13.71 8.04 13.52
N GLU A 19 -13.57 6.75 13.20
CA GLU A 19 -12.62 5.84 13.85
C GLU A 19 -11.25 5.86 13.17
N ASP A 20 -11.20 5.79 11.83
CA ASP A 20 -9.95 5.60 11.09
C ASP A 20 -9.48 6.89 10.39
N GLY A 21 -10.42 7.80 10.07
CA GLY A 21 -10.14 9.07 9.40
C GLY A 21 -9.71 8.89 7.95
N PHE A 22 -10.56 9.25 7.00
CA PHE A 22 -10.18 9.22 5.59
C PHE A 22 -9.28 10.40 5.21
N GLU A 23 -8.32 10.14 4.33
CA GLU A 23 -7.55 11.18 3.67
C GLU A 23 -8.52 11.99 2.79
N ARG A 24 -8.85 13.21 3.23
CA ARG A 24 -9.77 14.13 2.54
C ARG A 24 -9.08 15.05 1.54
N LYS A 25 -7.77 14.89 1.35
CA LYS A 25 -6.99 15.72 0.45
C LYS A 25 -7.12 15.14 -0.95
N ASP A 26 -7.73 15.90 -1.85
CA ASP A 26 -7.85 15.49 -3.25
C ASP A 26 -6.47 15.11 -3.80
N MET A 27 -6.32 13.83 -4.13
CA MET A 27 -5.13 13.34 -4.78
C MET A 27 -5.09 13.87 -6.21
N GLN A 28 -3.91 13.83 -6.81
CA GLN A 28 -3.72 14.30 -8.19
C GLN A 28 -4.62 13.53 -9.17
N LEU A 29 -4.85 12.24 -8.91
CA LEU A 29 -5.82 11.39 -9.61
C LEU A 29 -7.26 11.91 -9.45
N ASP A 30 -7.68 12.26 -8.24
CA ASP A 30 -9.04 12.75 -7.98
C ASP A 30 -9.32 14.02 -8.80
N LYS A 31 -8.33 14.91 -8.90
CA LYS A 31 -8.42 16.12 -9.71
C LYS A 31 -8.55 15.83 -11.21
N ILE A 32 -7.87 14.79 -11.71
CA ILE A 32 -7.98 14.36 -13.11
C ILE A 32 -9.35 13.71 -13.36
N LEU A 33 -9.85 12.91 -12.42
CA LEU A 33 -11.11 12.16 -12.56
C LEU A 33 -12.35 13.03 -12.37
N LEU A 34 -12.29 14.00 -11.45
CA LEU A 34 -13.39 14.92 -11.15
C LEU A 34 -13.35 16.19 -12.02
N GLY A 35 -12.24 16.45 -12.71
CA GLY A 35 -12.15 17.50 -13.70
C GLY A 35 -13.02 17.17 -14.91
N MET A 36 -14.12 17.91 -15.12
CA MET A 36 -15.02 17.80 -16.29
C MET A 36 -14.37 18.33 -17.60
N GLU A 37 -13.11 17.98 -17.83
CA GLU A 37 -12.32 18.52 -18.93
C GLU A 37 -12.34 17.56 -20.13
N LYS A 38 -12.50 18.11 -21.34
CA LYS A 38 -12.47 17.34 -22.60
C LYS A 38 -11.16 16.55 -22.81
N SER A 39 -10.08 16.89 -22.10
CA SER A 39 -8.77 16.25 -22.19
C SER A 39 -8.48 15.25 -21.05
N MET A 40 -9.51 14.79 -20.32
CA MET A 40 -9.38 13.87 -19.18
C MET A 40 -8.53 12.63 -19.52
N ILE A 41 -8.79 12.00 -20.67
CA ILE A 41 -8.07 10.80 -21.11
C ILE A 41 -6.57 11.09 -21.28
N SER A 42 -6.20 12.21 -21.93
CA SER A 42 -4.79 12.57 -22.14
C SER A 42 -4.07 12.89 -20.83
N LYS A 43 -4.75 13.57 -19.88
CA LYS A 43 -4.20 13.83 -18.55
C LYS A 43 -4.00 12.54 -17.74
N LEU A 44 -4.97 11.63 -17.82
CA LEU A 44 -4.88 10.33 -17.17
C LEU A 44 -3.74 9.49 -17.76
N TYR A 45 -3.61 9.47 -19.09
CA TYR A 45 -2.52 8.79 -19.79
C TYR A 45 -1.15 9.31 -19.36
N ASN A 46 -0.95 10.63 -19.38
CA ASN A 46 0.32 11.24 -18.97
C ASN A 46 0.63 10.99 -17.48
N TYR A 47 -0.38 11.00 -16.62
CA TYR A 47 -0.21 10.66 -15.20
C TYR A 47 0.23 9.20 -15.02
N LEU A 48 -0.41 8.26 -15.71
CA LEU A 48 -0.05 6.85 -15.67
C LEU A 48 1.35 6.61 -16.24
N LEU A 49 1.71 7.31 -17.32
CA LEU A 49 3.03 7.23 -17.93
C LEU A 49 4.12 7.75 -16.98
N GLN A 50 3.86 8.88 -16.30
CA GLN A 50 4.77 9.39 -15.26
C GLN A 50 4.90 8.41 -14.10
N TYR A 51 3.80 7.79 -13.67
CA TYR A 51 3.82 6.80 -12.59
C TYR A 51 4.59 5.54 -12.98
N GLU A 52 4.43 5.05 -14.22
CA GLU A 52 5.15 3.89 -14.74
C GLU A 52 6.65 4.16 -14.89
N LEU A 53 7.02 5.39 -15.28
CA LEU A 53 8.41 5.82 -15.43
C LEU A 53 9.05 6.30 -14.11
N ALA A 54 8.29 6.45 -13.03
CA ALA A 54 8.81 6.90 -11.74
C ALA A 54 9.58 5.79 -11.03
N GLU A 55 10.90 5.77 -11.20
CA GLU A 55 11.84 4.89 -10.46
C GLU A 55 11.72 5.03 -8.93
N GLU A 56 11.13 6.13 -8.41
CA GLU A 56 11.06 6.43 -6.98
C GLU A 56 10.18 5.47 -6.17
N VAL A 57 9.18 4.83 -6.78
CA VAL A 57 8.23 3.97 -6.05
C VAL A 57 8.92 2.77 -5.39
N ILE A 58 10.05 2.31 -5.93
CA ILE A 58 10.82 1.18 -5.40
C ILE A 58 11.67 1.59 -4.19
N LYS A 59 12.18 2.83 -4.18
CA LYS A 59 13.13 3.32 -3.17
C LYS A 59 12.49 3.52 -1.79
N GLY A 60 11.25 4.02 -1.74
CA GLY A 60 10.53 4.20 -0.47
C GLY A 60 10.28 2.89 0.31
N PRO A 61 9.66 1.87 -0.30
CA PRO A 61 9.50 0.54 0.28
C PRO A 61 10.82 -0.12 0.67
N MET A 62 11.83 -0.04 -0.20
CA MET A 62 13.17 -0.58 0.08
C MET A 62 13.77 0.04 1.36
N LEU A 63 13.71 1.37 1.53
CA LEU A 63 14.18 2.04 2.76
C LEU A 63 13.41 1.60 4.01
N ALA A 64 12.09 1.44 3.90
CA ALA A 64 11.27 0.95 5.00
C ALA A 64 11.63 -0.50 5.40
N TRP A 65 11.96 -1.34 4.41
CA TRP A 65 12.39 -2.72 4.63
C TRP A 65 13.79 -2.80 5.25
N ASN A 66 14.73 -1.98 4.80
CA ASN A 66 16.07 -1.90 5.38
C ASN A 66 16.00 -1.58 6.88
N LYS A 67 15.14 -0.62 7.25
CA LYS A 67 14.89 -0.28 8.66
C LYS A 67 14.28 -1.46 9.44
N ASN A 68 13.36 -2.20 8.85
CA ASN A 68 12.71 -3.35 9.50
C ASN A 68 13.66 -4.53 9.70
N PHE A 69 14.53 -4.81 8.74
CA PHE A 69 15.47 -5.93 8.83
C PHE A 69 16.75 -5.61 9.58
N GLY A 70 17.12 -4.33 9.68
CA GLY A 70 18.33 -3.87 10.36
C GLY A 70 19.61 -4.03 9.52
N TYR A 71 19.47 -4.27 8.22
CA TYR A 71 20.57 -4.27 7.25
C TYR A 71 20.08 -3.67 5.92
N ASN A 72 21.02 -3.24 5.08
CA ASN A 72 20.72 -2.65 3.78
C ASN A 72 20.48 -3.76 2.76
N ILE A 73 19.34 -3.75 2.07
CA ILE A 73 19.09 -4.60 0.90
C ILE A 73 19.66 -3.86 -0.33
N GLU A 74 20.34 -4.56 -1.24
CA GLU A 74 20.82 -3.98 -2.51
C GLU A 74 19.67 -3.90 -3.54
N LEU A 75 19.80 -3.03 -4.54
CA LEU A 75 18.73 -2.82 -5.51
C LEU A 75 18.48 -4.08 -6.37
N ASP A 76 19.56 -4.78 -6.73
CA ASP A 76 19.49 -6.02 -7.52
C ASP A 76 18.79 -7.14 -6.73
N ASP A 77 19.16 -7.32 -5.45
CA ASP A 77 18.49 -8.26 -4.53
C ASP A 77 16.99 -7.92 -4.38
N TRP A 78 16.69 -6.62 -4.25
CA TRP A 78 15.33 -6.14 -4.12
C TRP A 78 14.49 -6.43 -5.37
N GLU A 79 15.07 -6.19 -6.56
CA GLU A 79 14.43 -6.48 -7.84
C GLU A 79 14.22 -7.98 -8.02
N GLU A 80 15.19 -8.83 -7.67
CA GLU A 80 15.02 -10.29 -7.70
C GLU A 80 13.86 -10.73 -6.81
N ILE A 81 13.81 -10.27 -5.55
CA ILE A 81 12.73 -10.56 -4.61
C ILE A 81 11.39 -10.11 -5.21
N TRP A 82 11.34 -8.91 -5.80
CA TRP A 82 10.14 -8.33 -6.37
C TRP A 82 9.65 -9.05 -7.63
N GLN A 83 10.54 -9.60 -8.44
CA GLN A 83 10.19 -10.35 -9.66
C GLN A 83 9.91 -11.83 -9.38
N ARG A 84 10.25 -12.35 -8.19
CA ARG A 84 10.10 -13.76 -7.84
C ARG A 84 8.63 -14.18 -7.74
N ASN A 85 8.16 -14.94 -8.73
CA ASN A 85 6.95 -15.78 -8.79
C ASN A 85 5.83 -15.43 -7.78
N LEU A 86 5.31 -14.21 -7.87
CA LEU A 86 4.16 -13.79 -7.08
C LEU A 86 3.00 -13.43 -7.97
N THR A 87 1.83 -13.94 -7.59
CA THR A 87 0.55 -13.76 -8.26
C THR A 87 0.36 -12.30 -8.62
N VAL A 88 -0.06 -12.04 -9.87
CA VAL A 88 -0.22 -10.72 -10.51
C VAL A 88 -1.00 -9.74 -9.64
N THR A 89 -0.35 -9.17 -8.63
CA THR A 89 -0.95 -8.22 -7.70
C THR A 89 -0.41 -6.87 -8.12
N LYS A 90 -1.21 -6.15 -8.93
CA LYS A 90 -0.84 -4.82 -9.44
C LYS A 90 -0.67 -3.77 -8.34
N LEU A 91 -1.25 -4.02 -7.16
CA LEU A 91 -1.16 -3.12 -6.00
C LEU A 91 0.12 -3.40 -5.20
N VAL A 92 1.05 -2.44 -5.26
CA VAL A 92 2.35 -2.46 -4.56
C VAL A 92 2.18 -2.73 -3.06
N SER A 93 1.24 -2.05 -2.41
CA SER A 93 0.98 -2.20 -0.96
C SER A 93 0.53 -3.60 -0.55
N HIS A 94 -0.35 -4.22 -1.35
CA HIS A 94 -0.79 -5.59 -1.10
C HIS A 94 0.31 -6.61 -1.35
N LYS A 95 1.07 -6.45 -2.44
CA LYS A 95 2.23 -7.29 -2.75
C LYS A 95 3.28 -7.20 -1.64
N GLU A 96 3.60 -6.00 -1.19
CA GLU A 96 4.53 -5.75 -0.08
C GLU A 96 4.07 -6.39 1.22
N ASN A 97 2.79 -6.22 1.61
CA ASN A 97 2.24 -6.86 2.81
C ASN A 97 2.32 -8.39 2.72
N TRP A 98 2.10 -8.96 1.53
CA TRP A 98 2.19 -10.40 1.32
C TRP A 98 3.62 -10.93 1.52
N TYR A 99 4.62 -10.27 0.93
CA TYR A 99 6.03 -10.60 1.19
C TYR A 99 6.36 -10.46 2.67
N LYS A 100 5.90 -9.38 3.34
CA LYS A 100 6.10 -9.20 4.78
C LYS A 100 5.56 -10.40 5.56
N MET A 101 4.39 -10.92 5.22
CA MET A 101 3.83 -12.09 5.90
C MET A 101 4.71 -13.34 5.71
N ILE A 102 5.11 -13.65 4.46
CA ILE A 102 5.94 -14.82 4.16
C ILE A 102 7.28 -14.74 4.91
N TYR A 103 7.99 -13.63 4.79
CA TYR A 103 9.30 -13.49 5.43
C TYR A 103 9.18 -13.45 6.95
N ARG A 104 8.09 -12.88 7.51
CA ARG A 104 7.83 -12.91 8.95
C ARG A 104 7.61 -14.32 9.49
N TRP A 105 7.01 -15.23 8.73
CA TRP A 105 6.83 -16.63 9.15
C TRP A 105 8.15 -17.37 9.39
N HIS A 106 9.22 -16.94 8.74
CA HIS A 106 10.56 -17.51 8.93
C HIS A 106 11.38 -16.81 10.04
N LEU A 107 10.84 -15.76 10.68
CA LEU A 107 11.52 -15.05 11.75
C LEU A 107 11.18 -15.64 13.13
N ALA A 108 12.20 -15.79 13.98
CA ALA A 108 12.00 -16.17 15.37
C ALA A 108 11.16 -15.11 16.13
N PRO A 109 10.31 -15.50 17.09
CA PRO A 109 9.48 -14.58 17.88
C PRO A 109 10.27 -13.45 18.55
N THR A 110 11.49 -13.74 19.00
CA THR A 110 12.40 -12.75 19.61
C THR A 110 12.84 -11.66 18.64
N ARG A 111 12.97 -11.96 17.34
CA ARG A 111 13.27 -10.96 16.30
C ARG A 111 12.02 -10.15 15.95
N LEU A 112 10.85 -10.79 15.86
CA LEU A 112 9.58 -10.12 15.59
C LEU A 112 9.23 -9.08 16.67
N ALA A 113 9.49 -9.40 17.95
CA ALA A 113 9.28 -8.47 19.06
C ALA A 113 10.17 -7.22 18.98
N LYS A 114 11.39 -7.33 18.44
CA LYS A 114 12.27 -6.17 18.21
C LYS A 114 11.82 -5.29 17.05
N ILE A 115 11.21 -5.89 16.02
CA ILE A 115 10.72 -5.16 14.83
C ILE A 115 9.45 -4.36 15.17
N ASN A 116 8.58 -4.90 16.03
CA ASN A 116 7.34 -4.24 16.44
C ASN A 116 7.31 -3.97 17.96
N PRO A 117 8.12 -3.03 18.47
CA PRO A 117 8.24 -2.78 19.91
C PRO A 117 6.95 -2.23 20.54
N THR A 118 6.06 -1.65 19.73
CA THR A 118 4.77 -1.11 20.17
C THR A 118 3.59 -2.05 19.91
N ALA A 119 3.80 -3.19 19.26
CA ALA A 119 2.71 -4.12 18.97
C ALA A 119 2.28 -4.85 20.25
N ASN A 120 0.96 -4.97 20.44
CA ASN A 120 0.39 -5.67 21.58
C ASN A 120 0.81 -7.16 21.51
N PRO A 121 1.31 -7.75 22.60
CA PRO A 121 1.69 -9.17 22.64
C PRO A 121 0.56 -10.15 22.28
N SER A 122 -0.70 -9.70 22.27
CA SER A 122 -1.85 -10.49 21.80
C SER A 122 -2.05 -10.51 20.28
N CYS A 123 -1.37 -9.65 19.50
CA CYS A 123 -1.57 -9.52 18.06
C CYS A 123 -1.04 -10.70 17.22
N TRP A 124 -0.37 -11.66 17.86
CA TRP A 124 0.30 -12.78 17.20
C TRP A 124 -0.17 -14.16 17.71
N LYS A 125 -1.28 -14.20 18.46
CA LYS A 125 -1.96 -15.44 18.84
C LYS A 125 -3.13 -15.74 17.92
#